data_AF-A0A2V1CCL3-F1
#
_entry.id   AF-A0A2V1CCL3-F1
#
_cell.length_a   1.000
_cell.length_b   1.000
_cell.length_c   1.000
_cell.angle_alpha   90.00
_cell.angle_beta   90.00
_cell.angle_gamma   90.00
#
_symmetry.space_group_name_H-M   'P 1'
#
loop_
_entity.id
_entity.type
_entity.pdbx_description
1 polymer ?
#
loop_
_entity_poly.entity_id
_entity_poly.type
_entity_poly.pdbx_seq_one_letter_code
_entity_poly.pdbx_strand_id
1 'polypeptide(L)'
;MALVDYSSSDEEDDEETSKLECSKENSSLKRKHEEPSGLPPLPSKFHDLYASTTRMSTRDDPSLHEGRKRVVPHIEGNWPTHIYIEWYPSTIEDASLSKLIAALQKEISLDATSTVHSFVTSDVGVPLPLHVSLSRSLGFLAPQKDEFVDSLGRVLKVSGIRPFDITFTGLKWVANFERTRWFLVLSILKPESDGLNKLLHVCNSVVKQYGQPPLYPKPPTGPAFTPRKKQQKRKSQENRRAPYDKSHSNMDWTEMQDATEALHISLAWTLQSPGKELLELTDTVAKNHLSLLQKIEVRVNEIKCKVGNVVTSMPLPRNASESG
;
A
#
# COMPACT_ATOMS: atom_id res chain seq x y z
N MET A 1 5.69 -39.80 24.65
CA MET A 1 6.35 -39.73 23.33
C MET A 1 7.34 -38.59 23.41
N ALA A 2 8.50 -38.88 24.01
CA ALA A 2 9.75 -39.30 23.37
C ALA A 2 10.59 -38.07 23.00
N LEU A 3 11.36 -37.62 24.00
CA LEU A 3 12.50 -36.71 23.86
C LEU A 3 13.58 -37.45 23.08
N VAL A 4 14.10 -36.81 22.04
CA VAL A 4 15.16 -37.37 21.20
C VAL A 4 16.48 -36.80 21.68
N ASP A 5 17.34 -37.67 22.19
CA ASP A 5 18.72 -37.34 22.55
C ASP A 5 19.60 -37.31 21.30
N TYR A 6 20.46 -36.30 21.21
CA TYR A 6 21.48 -36.16 20.18
C TYR A 6 22.74 -36.92 20.59
N SER A 7 23.16 -37.91 19.79
CA SER A 7 24.54 -38.39 19.81
C SER A 7 25.38 -37.54 18.87
N SER A 8 26.27 -36.74 19.48
CA SER A 8 27.44 -36.16 18.84
C SER A 8 28.49 -37.25 18.66
N SER A 9 28.93 -37.50 17.43
CA SER A 9 30.18 -38.22 17.19
C SER A 9 30.98 -37.47 16.14
N ASP A 10 32.11 -37.00 16.63
CA ASP A 10 33.25 -36.35 16.00
C ASP A 10 34.11 -37.40 15.27
N GLU A 11 34.72 -37.05 14.15
CA GLU A 11 36.08 -37.47 13.72
C GLU A 11 36.43 -36.91 12.32
N GLU A 12 37.60 -36.27 12.26
CA GLU A 12 38.28 -35.59 11.15
C GLU A 12 38.96 -36.60 10.18
N ASP A 13 39.16 -36.26 8.90
CA ASP A 13 40.48 -36.03 8.27
C ASP A 13 40.45 -35.96 6.72
N ASP A 14 40.99 -34.84 6.22
CA ASP A 14 41.97 -34.59 5.15
C ASP A 14 41.97 -35.22 3.73
N GLU A 15 41.92 -34.27 2.77
CA GLU A 15 42.84 -33.97 1.65
C GLU A 15 43.02 -34.84 0.37
N GLU A 16 42.87 -34.10 -0.75
CA GLU A 16 43.69 -34.00 -1.97
C GLU A 16 43.63 -34.97 -3.19
N THR A 17 43.23 -34.33 -4.32
CA THR A 17 43.79 -34.30 -5.69
C THR A 17 43.97 -35.56 -6.55
N SER A 18 43.38 -35.55 -7.78
CA SER A 18 44.12 -35.65 -9.07
C SER A 18 43.22 -35.68 -10.32
N LYS A 19 43.79 -35.19 -11.43
CA LYS A 19 43.23 -34.83 -12.75
C LYS A 19 42.94 -36.04 -13.65
N LEU A 20 42.08 -35.88 -14.68
CA LEU A 20 42.38 -36.13 -16.12
C LEU A 20 41.14 -35.99 -17.04
N GLU A 21 41.42 -35.74 -18.33
CA GLU A 21 40.60 -35.04 -19.32
C GLU A 21 39.73 -35.93 -20.27
N CYS A 22 38.62 -35.33 -20.72
CA CYS A 22 38.06 -35.21 -22.09
C CYS A 22 38.09 -36.37 -23.12
N SER A 23 36.92 -36.71 -23.66
CA SER A 23 36.77 -37.03 -25.10
C SER A 23 35.40 -36.59 -25.65
N LYS A 24 35.43 -36.13 -26.90
CA LYS A 24 34.43 -35.37 -27.65
C LYS A 24 33.44 -36.29 -28.36
N GLU A 25 32.21 -35.81 -28.61
CA GLU A 25 31.60 -35.90 -29.97
C GLU A 25 30.39 -34.98 -30.16
N ASN A 26 30.35 -34.35 -31.34
CA ASN A 26 29.47 -33.25 -31.76
C ASN A 26 28.06 -33.72 -32.18
N SER A 27 27.02 -32.92 -31.90
CA SER A 27 26.02 -32.62 -32.94
C SER A 27 25.21 -31.33 -32.69
N SER A 28 25.33 -30.43 -33.67
CA SER A 28 24.33 -29.50 -34.20
C SER A 28 23.68 -28.43 -33.30
N LEU A 29 24.06 -27.19 -33.60
CA LEU A 29 23.39 -25.92 -33.35
C LEU A 29 21.86 -25.98 -33.62
N LYS A 30 21.04 -25.57 -32.63
CA LYS A 30 19.73 -24.92 -32.86
C LYS A 30 19.25 -24.16 -31.60
N ARG A 31 19.12 -22.84 -31.79
CA ARG A 31 18.40 -21.81 -30.99
C ARG A 31 18.82 -21.59 -29.53
N LYS A 32 19.54 -20.47 -29.34
CA LYS A 32 19.62 -19.68 -28.11
C LYS A 32 18.20 -19.23 -27.70
N HIS A 33 17.58 -19.94 -26.76
CA HIS A 33 16.51 -19.42 -25.93
C HIS A 33 17.21 -18.80 -24.72
N GLU A 34 17.12 -17.48 -24.56
CA GLU A 34 17.45 -16.85 -23.28
C GLU A 34 16.39 -17.29 -22.28
N GLU A 35 16.70 -18.32 -21.51
CA GLU A 35 15.98 -18.65 -20.29
C GLU A 35 16.02 -17.41 -19.39
N PRO A 36 14.87 -16.80 -19.03
CA PRO A 36 14.88 -15.89 -17.91
C PRO A 36 15.26 -16.73 -16.69
N SER A 37 16.45 -16.48 -16.14
CA SER A 37 16.75 -16.88 -14.76
C SER A 37 15.65 -16.28 -13.89
N GLY A 38 14.69 -17.08 -13.47
CA GLY A 38 13.47 -16.53 -12.90
C GLY A 38 12.70 -17.59 -12.17
N LEU A 39 13.09 -17.86 -10.94
CA LEU A 39 12.17 -18.42 -9.96
C LEU A 39 10.87 -17.60 -10.00
N PRO A 40 9.69 -18.24 -9.91
CA PRO A 40 8.43 -17.51 -9.86
C PRO A 40 8.45 -16.52 -8.70
N PRO A 41 7.86 -15.33 -8.86
CA PRO A 41 7.81 -14.34 -7.79
C PRO A 41 7.11 -14.93 -6.56
N LEU A 42 7.58 -14.53 -5.38
CA LEU A 42 7.05 -15.01 -4.12
C LEU A 42 5.54 -14.71 -4.03
N PRO A 43 4.70 -15.64 -3.55
CA PRO A 43 3.27 -15.37 -3.38
C PRO A 43 3.04 -14.14 -2.49
N SER A 44 2.14 -13.24 -2.87
CA SER A 44 1.89 -12.00 -2.12
C SER A 44 1.50 -12.24 -0.66
N LYS A 45 0.82 -13.37 -0.39
CA LYS A 45 0.45 -13.83 0.96
C LYS A 45 1.64 -14.14 1.87
N PHE A 46 2.82 -14.44 1.33
CA PHE A 46 3.99 -14.72 2.15
C PHE A 46 4.41 -13.49 2.95
N HIS A 47 4.36 -12.31 2.33
CA HIS A 47 4.75 -11.07 2.99
C HIS A 47 3.77 -10.67 4.10
N ASP A 48 2.49 -11.04 3.97
CA ASP A 48 1.46 -10.76 4.97
C ASP A 48 1.79 -11.37 6.34
N LEU A 49 2.54 -12.49 6.37
CA LEU A 49 2.95 -13.18 7.60
C LEU A 49 3.92 -12.36 8.46
N TYR A 50 4.70 -11.49 7.82
CA TYR A 50 5.75 -10.69 8.47
C TYR A 50 5.40 -9.19 8.51
N ALA A 51 4.22 -8.80 8.03
CA ALA A 51 3.76 -7.42 8.00
C ALA A 51 3.44 -6.83 9.40
N SER A 52 3.42 -7.66 10.45
CA SER A 52 3.27 -7.23 11.84
C SER A 52 4.58 -7.35 12.61
N THR A 53 5.10 -6.22 13.09
CA THR A 53 6.20 -6.23 14.06
C THR A 53 5.73 -6.85 15.38
N THR A 54 6.49 -7.80 15.91
CA THR A 54 6.26 -8.34 17.26
C THR A 54 6.41 -7.21 18.27
N ARG A 55 5.38 -6.97 19.10
CA ARG A 55 5.44 -5.92 20.15
C ARG A 55 6.33 -6.40 21.29
N MET A 56 7.35 -5.60 21.62
CA MET A 56 8.22 -5.84 22.78
C MET A 56 7.60 -5.39 24.12
N SER A 57 6.54 -4.57 24.09
CA SER A 57 5.88 -4.04 25.30
C SER A 57 4.42 -3.66 25.04
N THR A 58 3.60 -3.70 26.10
CA THR A 58 2.20 -3.25 26.13
C THR A 58 2.06 -1.77 26.50
N ARG A 59 3.11 -1.11 26.98
CA ARG A 59 3.13 0.33 27.29
C ARG A 59 3.62 1.14 26.09
N ASP A 60 2.94 2.25 25.82
CA ASP A 60 3.30 3.23 24.78
C ASP A 60 4.39 4.15 25.34
N ASP A 61 5.63 3.99 24.87
CA ASP A 61 6.75 4.85 25.22
C ASP A 61 7.11 5.71 23.99
N PRO A 62 6.88 7.04 24.04
CA PRO A 62 7.22 7.94 22.94
C PRO A 62 8.71 7.89 22.52
N SER A 63 9.61 7.53 23.45
CA SER A 63 11.05 7.42 23.17
C SER A 63 11.40 6.16 22.35
N LEU A 64 10.62 5.08 22.47
CA LEU A 64 10.76 3.84 21.69
C LEU A 64 10.15 3.92 20.28
N HIS A 65 9.54 5.06 19.95
CA HIS A 65 8.82 5.23 18.70
C HIS A 65 9.25 6.47 17.92
N GLU A 66 10.48 6.97 18.09
CA GLU A 66 11.00 8.17 17.40
C GLU A 66 10.00 9.35 17.52
N GLY A 67 9.44 9.55 18.71
CA GLY A 67 8.43 10.57 18.97
C GLY A 67 7.06 10.32 18.34
N ARG A 68 6.70 9.08 17.94
CA ARG A 68 5.33 8.78 17.51
C ARG A 68 4.43 8.82 18.73
N LYS A 69 3.59 9.84 18.80
CA LYS A 69 2.48 9.90 19.76
C LYS A 69 1.28 9.21 19.13
N ARG A 70 0.79 8.13 19.73
CA ARG A 70 -0.44 7.49 19.24
C ARG A 70 -1.61 8.42 19.51
N VAL A 71 -2.33 8.80 18.46
CA VAL A 71 -3.55 9.61 18.55
C VAL A 71 -4.72 8.78 19.09
N VAL A 72 -4.67 7.45 18.94
CA VAL A 72 -5.68 6.52 19.47
C VAL A 72 -4.99 5.53 20.41
N PRO A 73 -5.24 5.60 21.74
CA PRO A 73 -4.73 4.60 22.68
C PRO A 73 -5.33 3.23 22.34
N HIS A 74 -4.59 2.16 22.65
CA HIS A 74 -5.15 0.81 22.52
C HIS A 74 -6.26 0.66 23.54
N ILE A 75 -7.51 0.63 23.08
CA ILE A 75 -8.69 0.32 23.88
C ILE A 75 -8.95 -1.16 23.67
N GLU A 76 -9.03 -1.95 24.74
CA GLU A 76 -9.39 -3.36 24.67
C GLU A 76 -10.72 -3.52 23.89
N GLY A 77 -10.71 -4.39 22.88
CA GLY A 77 -11.85 -4.58 21.99
C GLY A 77 -11.86 -3.71 20.73
N ASN A 78 -10.98 -2.71 20.60
CA ASN A 78 -10.82 -1.93 19.37
C ASN A 78 -9.68 -2.48 18.50
N TRP A 79 -10.00 -2.82 17.26
CA TRP A 79 -9.09 -3.40 16.27
C TRP A 79 -8.70 -2.34 15.24
N PRO A 80 -7.48 -1.79 15.29
CA PRO A 80 -6.99 -0.83 14.32
C PRO A 80 -7.02 -1.42 12.93
N THR A 81 -7.68 -0.75 12.00
CA THR A 81 -7.89 -1.23 10.64
C THR A 81 -7.41 -0.22 9.61
N HIS A 82 -6.71 -0.68 8.58
CA HIS A 82 -6.18 0.18 7.51
C HIS A 82 -6.24 -0.54 6.16
N ILE A 83 -6.77 0.14 5.16
CA ILE A 83 -6.85 -0.33 3.78
C ILE A 83 -5.79 0.40 2.95
N TYR A 84 -4.99 -0.36 2.20
CA TYR A 84 -3.92 0.19 1.38
C TYR A 84 -3.62 -0.69 0.16
N ILE A 85 -2.93 -0.11 -0.82
CA ILE A 85 -2.27 -0.85 -1.91
C ILE A 85 -0.80 -0.95 -1.53
N GLU A 86 -0.21 -2.14 -1.65
CA GLU A 86 1.19 -2.37 -1.33
C GLU A 86 2.04 -2.42 -2.60
N TRP A 87 3.23 -1.83 -2.53
CA TRP A 87 4.23 -1.81 -3.59
C TRP A 87 5.58 -2.25 -3.02
N TYR A 88 6.19 -3.22 -3.70
CA TYR A 88 7.57 -3.62 -3.48
C TYR A 88 8.42 -3.04 -4.61
N PRO A 89 9.23 -2.00 -4.34
CA PRO A 89 10.17 -1.51 -5.34
C PRO A 89 11.12 -2.63 -5.80
N SER A 90 11.37 -2.72 -7.10
CA SER A 90 12.41 -3.60 -7.62
C SER A 90 13.79 -3.14 -7.14
N THR A 91 14.82 -3.99 -7.27
CA THR A 91 16.19 -3.63 -6.86
C THR A 91 16.71 -2.36 -7.55
N ILE A 92 16.29 -2.11 -8.80
CA ILE A 92 16.66 -0.93 -9.57
C ILE A 92 15.90 0.32 -9.08
N GLU A 93 14.60 0.15 -8.80
CA GLU A 93 13.75 1.22 -8.26
C GLU A 93 14.21 1.62 -6.86
N ASP A 94 14.41 0.64 -5.98
CA ASP A 94 14.93 0.84 -4.63
C ASP A 94 16.27 1.59 -4.64
N ALA A 95 17.23 1.14 -5.47
CA ALA A 95 18.51 1.83 -5.59
C ALA A 95 18.36 3.28 -6.06
N SER A 96 17.38 3.56 -6.93
CA SER A 96 17.10 4.91 -7.43
C SER A 96 16.44 5.79 -6.37
N LEU A 97 15.47 5.26 -5.64
CA LEU A 97 14.79 5.93 -4.52
C LEU A 97 15.76 6.18 -3.35
N SER A 98 16.61 5.21 -3.02
CA SER A 98 17.62 5.31 -1.98
C SER A 98 18.67 6.38 -2.32
N LYS A 99 19.13 6.45 -3.59
CA LYS A 99 20.02 7.54 -4.04
C LYS A 99 19.36 8.91 -3.91
N LEU A 100 18.07 9.01 -4.24
CA LEU A 100 17.30 10.23 -4.12
C LEU A 100 17.23 10.71 -2.66
N ILE A 101 16.90 9.79 -1.74
CA ILE A 101 16.82 10.12 -0.31
C ILE A 101 18.20 10.45 0.27
N ALA A 102 19.24 9.71 -0.11
CA ALA A 102 20.60 9.97 0.33
C ALA A 102 21.11 11.35 -0.13
N ALA A 103 20.77 11.77 -1.36
CA ALA A 103 21.09 13.11 -1.85
C ALA A 103 20.42 14.20 -1.00
N LEU A 104 19.16 13.99 -0.60
CA LEU A 104 18.47 14.91 0.32
C LEU A 104 19.12 14.94 1.70
N GLN A 105 19.41 13.78 2.29
CA GLN A 105 19.99 13.67 3.63
C GLN A 105 21.40 14.28 3.73
N LYS A 106 22.22 14.13 2.69
CA LYS A 106 23.59 14.65 2.65
C LYS A 106 23.64 16.18 2.75
N GLU A 107 22.78 16.86 1.99
CA GLU A 107 22.74 18.32 1.95
C GLU A 107 22.09 18.91 3.22
N ILE A 108 21.17 18.17 3.86
CA ILE A 108 20.50 18.60 5.09
C ILE A 108 21.36 18.44 6.35
N SER A 109 22.34 17.52 6.33
CA SER A 109 23.22 17.25 7.48
C SER A 109 24.10 18.44 7.90
N LEU A 110 24.04 19.55 7.17
CA LEU A 110 24.63 20.84 7.52
C LEU A 110 23.82 21.60 8.60
N ASP A 111 22.51 21.34 8.72
CA ASP A 111 21.62 21.93 9.72
C ASP A 111 21.10 20.86 10.70
N ALA A 112 21.63 20.85 11.92
CA ALA A 112 21.38 19.83 12.95
C ALA A 112 19.91 19.69 13.44
N THR A 113 18.97 20.44 12.87
CA THR A 113 17.57 20.53 13.36
C THR A 113 16.57 19.73 12.52
N SER A 114 16.88 19.38 11.26
CA SER A 114 15.93 18.74 10.35
C SER A 114 16.41 17.35 9.92
N THR A 115 16.08 16.30 10.66
CA THR A 115 16.37 14.93 10.23
C THR A 115 15.32 14.43 9.25
N VAL A 116 15.75 13.83 8.13
CA VAL A 116 14.89 13.15 7.17
C VAL A 116 15.07 11.65 7.32
N HIS A 117 13.98 10.95 7.65
CA HIS A 117 13.94 9.51 7.90
C HIS A 117 13.36 8.79 6.68
N SER A 118 14.03 7.75 6.18
CA SER A 118 13.62 6.98 5.00
C SER A 118 12.52 5.97 5.33
N PHE A 119 11.58 5.76 4.40
CA PHE A 119 10.68 4.61 4.37
C PHE A 119 11.08 3.55 3.33
N VAL A 120 12.09 3.83 2.51
CA VAL A 120 12.48 2.97 1.39
C VAL A 120 13.34 1.80 1.87
N THR A 121 14.25 2.06 2.80
CA THR A 121 15.17 1.06 3.35
C THR A 121 15.10 1.05 4.87
N SER A 122 15.24 -0.13 5.46
CA SER A 122 15.45 -0.26 6.91
C SER A 122 16.87 0.15 7.31
N ASP A 123 17.10 0.29 8.63
CA ASP A 123 18.41 0.64 9.20
C ASP A 123 19.52 -0.39 8.86
N VAL A 124 19.13 -1.61 8.52
CA VAL A 124 20.01 -2.70 8.06
C VAL A 124 20.10 -2.80 6.53
N GLY A 125 19.60 -1.80 5.80
CA GLY A 125 19.71 -1.70 4.34
C GLY A 125 18.77 -2.61 3.55
N VAL A 126 17.72 -3.14 4.18
CA VAL A 126 16.73 -3.99 3.51
C VAL A 126 15.62 -3.12 2.91
N PRO A 127 15.25 -3.29 1.63
CA PRO A 127 14.12 -2.60 1.01
C PRO A 127 12.81 -2.87 1.75
N LEU A 128 12.02 -1.83 1.97
CA LEU A 128 10.75 -1.89 2.69
C LEU A 128 9.58 -1.74 1.71
N PRO A 129 8.43 -2.41 1.99
CA PRO A 129 7.22 -2.19 1.23
C PRO A 129 6.71 -0.76 1.42
N LEU A 130 6.36 -0.14 0.31
CA LEU A 130 5.70 1.15 0.26
C LEU A 130 4.20 0.95 0.03
N HIS A 131 3.39 1.98 0.26
CA HIS A 131 1.95 1.85 0.09
C HIS A 131 1.23 3.12 -0.31
N VAL A 132 0.07 2.94 -0.95
CA VAL A 132 -0.95 3.99 -1.16
C VAL A 132 -2.08 3.74 -0.19
N SER A 133 -2.39 4.73 0.66
CA SER A 133 -3.50 4.61 1.61
C SER A 133 -4.86 4.81 0.93
N LEU A 134 -5.80 3.89 1.18
CA LEU A 134 -7.20 3.96 0.74
C LEU A 134 -8.18 4.20 1.89
N SER A 135 -7.71 4.12 3.14
CA SER A 135 -8.46 4.53 4.33
C SER A 135 -7.58 5.31 5.30
N ARG A 136 -8.24 5.99 6.25
CA ARG A 136 -7.59 6.45 7.49
C ARG A 136 -7.33 5.24 8.40
N SER A 137 -6.67 5.46 9.54
CA SER A 137 -6.68 4.50 10.64
C SER A 137 -8.09 4.40 11.21
N LEU A 138 -8.73 3.25 11.00
CA LEU A 138 -10.09 2.95 11.46
C LEU A 138 -10.03 2.15 12.77
N GLY A 139 -11.11 2.14 13.53
CA GLY A 139 -11.24 1.31 14.73
C GLY A 139 -12.54 0.53 14.74
N PHE A 140 -12.46 -0.80 14.69
CA PHE A 140 -13.64 -1.68 14.73
C PHE A 140 -13.69 -2.53 16.00
N LEU A 141 -14.91 -2.83 16.45
CA LEU A 141 -15.13 -3.81 17.51
C LEU A 141 -14.89 -5.24 16.99
N ALA A 142 -14.51 -6.15 17.88
CA ALA A 142 -14.24 -7.56 17.55
C ALA A 142 -15.31 -8.25 16.66
N PRO A 143 -16.63 -8.11 16.89
CA PRO A 143 -17.63 -8.74 16.02
C PRO A 143 -17.77 -8.05 14.65
N GLN A 144 -17.45 -6.76 14.55
CA GLN A 144 -17.63 -5.97 13.32
C GLN A 144 -16.47 -6.11 12.34
N LYS A 145 -15.26 -6.41 12.83
CA LYS A 145 -14.04 -6.40 12.00
C LYS A 145 -14.08 -7.43 10.87
N ASP A 146 -14.59 -8.63 11.14
CA ASP A 146 -14.62 -9.73 10.15
C ASP A 146 -15.71 -9.48 9.12
N GLU A 147 -16.89 -9.03 9.58
CA GLU A 147 -18.00 -8.61 8.70
C GLU A 147 -17.58 -7.47 7.77
N PHE A 148 -16.80 -6.51 8.26
CA PHE A 148 -16.25 -5.41 7.46
C PHE A 148 -15.32 -5.92 6.34
N VAL A 149 -14.38 -6.79 6.67
CA VAL A 149 -13.43 -7.38 5.70
C VAL A 149 -14.19 -8.16 4.61
N ASP A 150 -15.17 -8.97 5.01
CA ASP A 150 -16.01 -9.75 4.08
C ASP A 150 -16.88 -8.86 3.20
N SER A 151 -17.45 -7.79 3.77
CA SER A 151 -18.23 -6.80 3.03
C SER A 151 -17.37 -6.07 2.01
N LEU A 152 -16.19 -5.59 2.41
CA LEU A 152 -15.23 -4.94 1.51
C LEU A 152 -14.83 -5.86 0.35
N GLY A 153 -14.50 -7.12 0.64
CA GLY A 153 -14.15 -8.11 -0.37
C GLY A 153 -15.30 -8.41 -1.35
N ARG A 154 -16.54 -8.48 -0.87
CA ARG A 154 -17.73 -8.66 -1.73
C ARG A 154 -17.96 -7.46 -2.64
N VAL A 155 -17.95 -6.24 -2.08
CA VAL A 155 -18.17 -5.01 -2.85
C VAL A 155 -17.07 -4.83 -3.90
N LEU A 156 -15.81 -5.11 -3.55
CA LEU A 156 -14.70 -5.04 -4.50
C LEU A 156 -14.89 -6.01 -5.69
N LYS A 157 -15.34 -7.25 -5.44
CA LYS A 157 -15.58 -8.24 -6.51
C LYS A 157 -16.67 -7.79 -7.48
N VAL A 158 -17.75 -7.18 -7.00
CA VAL A 158 -18.87 -6.72 -7.83
C VAL A 158 -18.66 -5.34 -8.45
N SER A 159 -17.67 -4.57 -7.96
CA SER A 159 -17.36 -3.22 -8.44
C SER A 159 -16.93 -3.15 -9.91
N GLY A 160 -16.46 -4.27 -10.47
CA GLY A 160 -15.96 -4.32 -11.85
C GLY A 160 -14.58 -3.68 -12.05
N ILE A 161 -13.92 -3.19 -11.00
CA ILE A 161 -12.56 -2.64 -11.09
C ILE A 161 -11.60 -3.76 -11.51
N ARG A 162 -10.80 -3.49 -12.54
CA ARG A 162 -9.77 -4.40 -13.06
C ARG A 162 -8.39 -3.94 -12.60
N PRO A 163 -7.38 -4.82 -12.60
CA PRO A 163 -6.00 -4.40 -12.40
C PRO A 163 -5.60 -3.27 -13.37
N PHE A 164 -4.89 -2.29 -12.85
CA PHE A 164 -4.45 -1.10 -13.58
C PHE A 164 -3.07 -0.68 -13.10
N ASP A 165 -2.42 0.18 -13.88
CA ASP A 165 -1.08 0.68 -13.57
C ASP A 165 -1.14 2.10 -13.02
N ILE A 166 -0.22 2.41 -12.12
CA ILE A 166 -0.02 3.77 -11.60
C ILE A 166 1.39 4.24 -11.95
N THR A 167 1.48 5.51 -12.33
CA THR A 167 2.74 6.19 -12.63
C THR A 167 2.83 7.46 -11.79
N PHE A 168 4.01 8.06 -11.73
CA PHE A 168 4.28 9.18 -10.82
C PHE A 168 4.54 10.48 -11.58
N THR A 169 4.00 11.59 -11.07
CA THR A 169 4.21 12.93 -11.65
C THR A 169 5.45 13.61 -11.09
N GLY A 170 5.76 13.39 -9.82
CA GLY A 170 6.88 14.04 -9.15
C GLY A 170 6.84 13.88 -7.64
N LEU A 171 7.62 14.71 -6.95
CA LEU A 171 7.75 14.72 -5.50
C LEU A 171 7.09 15.95 -4.90
N LYS A 172 6.52 15.79 -3.71
CA LYS A 172 6.06 16.91 -2.90
C LYS A 172 6.13 16.60 -1.41
N TRP A 173 6.13 17.63 -0.60
CA TRP A 173 5.98 17.50 0.84
C TRP A 173 4.53 17.70 1.27
N VAL A 174 4.01 16.78 2.09
CA VAL A 174 2.66 16.87 2.67
C VAL A 174 2.73 16.70 4.18
N ALA A 175 1.88 17.44 4.92
CA ALA A 175 1.77 17.27 6.35
C ALA A 175 0.74 16.19 6.69
N ASN A 176 0.92 15.49 7.82
CA ASN A 176 -0.19 14.74 8.41
C ASN A 176 -1.31 15.68 8.87
N PHE A 177 -2.45 15.09 9.24
CA PHE A 177 -3.63 15.82 9.69
C PHE A 177 -3.34 16.80 10.85
N GLU A 178 -2.49 16.40 11.80
CA GLU A 178 -2.15 17.21 12.98
C GLU A 178 -1.00 18.21 12.74
N ARG A 179 -0.36 18.18 11.57
CA ARG A 179 0.86 18.96 11.25
C ARG A 179 1.97 18.77 12.29
N THR A 180 2.15 17.53 12.72
CA THR A 180 3.23 17.10 13.62
C THR A 180 4.32 16.34 12.88
N ARG A 181 4.05 15.93 11.63
CA ARG A 181 5.00 15.23 10.75
C ARG A 181 4.75 15.63 9.31
N TRP A 182 5.84 15.78 8.56
CA TRP A 182 5.83 16.05 7.13
C TRP A 182 6.43 14.86 6.40
N PHE A 183 5.84 14.54 5.26
CA PHE A 183 6.16 13.37 4.45
C PHE A 183 6.59 13.83 3.08
N LEU A 184 7.72 13.32 2.60
CA LEU A 184 8.11 13.40 1.20
C LEU A 184 7.37 12.30 0.46
N VAL A 185 6.59 12.65 -0.55
CA VAL A 185 5.69 11.72 -1.21
C VAL A 185 5.85 11.75 -2.72
N LEU A 186 5.72 10.58 -3.34
CA LEU A 186 5.51 10.45 -4.78
C LEU A 186 4.06 10.76 -5.09
N SER A 187 3.85 11.80 -5.88
CA SER A 187 2.54 12.16 -6.40
C SER A 187 2.16 11.23 -7.54
N ILE A 188 0.95 10.69 -7.48
CA ILE A 188 0.47 9.72 -8.47
C ILE A 188 -0.25 10.46 -9.59
N LEU A 189 0.07 10.11 -10.84
CA LEU A 189 -0.66 10.58 -12.01
C LEU A 189 -2.03 9.89 -12.06
N LYS A 190 -3.07 10.62 -12.48
CA LYS A 190 -4.39 10.03 -12.69
C LYS A 190 -4.28 8.89 -13.72
N PRO A 191 -4.56 7.62 -13.35
CA PRO A 191 -4.52 6.52 -14.30
C PRO A 191 -5.68 6.67 -15.30
N GLU A 192 -5.50 6.21 -16.53
CA GLU A 192 -6.49 6.36 -17.62
C GLU A 192 -7.87 5.79 -17.26
N SER A 193 -7.88 4.68 -16.50
CA SER A 193 -9.11 4.00 -16.07
C SER A 193 -9.78 4.62 -14.84
N ASP A 194 -9.17 5.66 -14.25
CA ASP A 194 -9.52 6.25 -12.96
C ASP A 194 -9.59 5.22 -11.82
N GLY A 195 -8.83 4.12 -11.94
CA GLY A 195 -8.88 2.97 -11.06
C GLY A 195 -8.68 3.30 -9.58
N LEU A 196 -7.77 4.23 -9.27
CA LEU A 196 -7.52 4.65 -7.89
C LEU A 196 -8.70 5.40 -7.26
N ASN A 197 -9.31 6.37 -7.96
CA ASN A 197 -10.46 7.09 -7.41
C ASN A 197 -11.67 6.15 -7.29
N LYS A 198 -11.82 5.17 -8.19
CA LYS A 198 -12.83 4.11 -8.07
C LYS A 198 -12.61 3.24 -6.83
N LEU A 199 -11.38 2.81 -6.57
CA LEU A 199 -11.04 2.06 -5.35
C LEU A 199 -11.31 2.88 -4.10
N LEU A 200 -10.86 4.14 -4.08
CA LEU A 200 -11.11 5.05 -2.97
C LEU A 200 -12.62 5.24 -2.72
N HIS A 201 -13.42 5.37 -3.78
CA HIS A 201 -14.88 5.49 -3.67
C HIS A 201 -15.52 4.23 -3.09
N VAL A 202 -15.10 3.05 -3.55
CA VAL A 202 -15.55 1.75 -3.00
C VAL A 202 -15.19 1.65 -1.52
N CYS A 203 -13.93 1.87 -1.17
CA CYS A 203 -13.45 1.82 0.20
C CYS A 203 -14.21 2.82 1.08
N ASN A 204 -14.34 4.07 0.65
CA ASN A 204 -15.09 5.09 1.39
C ASN A 204 -16.57 4.74 1.56
N SER A 205 -17.19 4.11 0.56
CA SER A 205 -18.59 3.68 0.64
C SER A 205 -18.79 2.61 1.72
N VAL A 206 -17.91 1.61 1.76
CA VAL A 206 -17.95 0.57 2.80
C VAL A 206 -17.60 1.17 4.17
N VAL A 207 -16.54 1.96 4.27
CA VAL A 207 -16.12 2.63 5.52
C VAL A 207 -17.26 3.46 6.12
N LYS A 208 -17.99 4.22 5.30
CA LYS A 208 -19.16 5.00 5.74
C LYS A 208 -20.31 4.11 6.25
N GLN A 209 -20.57 2.95 5.64
CA GLN A 209 -21.62 2.02 6.08
C GLN A 209 -21.38 1.51 7.50
N TYR A 210 -20.10 1.37 7.90
CA TYR A 210 -19.72 0.96 9.25
C TYR A 210 -19.47 2.18 10.19
N GLY A 211 -19.96 3.36 9.84
CA GLY A 211 -19.92 4.56 10.69
C GLY A 211 -18.54 5.19 10.84
N GLN A 212 -17.57 4.81 10.01
CA GLN A 212 -16.21 5.34 10.05
C GLN A 212 -16.03 6.54 9.10
N PRO A 213 -15.10 7.47 9.39
CA PRO A 213 -14.85 8.61 8.53
C PRO A 213 -14.14 8.21 7.23
N PRO A 214 -14.58 8.72 6.06
CA PRO A 214 -13.90 8.46 4.79
C PRO A 214 -12.53 9.14 4.71
N LEU A 215 -11.66 8.62 3.85
CA LEU A 215 -10.42 9.27 3.46
C LEU A 215 -10.71 10.33 2.39
N TYR A 216 -10.07 11.51 2.54
CA TYR A 216 -10.27 12.70 1.69
C TYR A 216 -11.75 13.09 1.46
N PRO A 217 -12.52 13.42 2.52
CA PRO A 217 -13.91 13.85 2.35
C PRO A 217 -14.01 15.11 1.48
N LYS A 218 -14.98 15.15 0.55
CA LYS A 218 -15.36 16.40 -0.15
C LYS A 218 -15.62 17.48 0.91
N PRO A 219 -14.98 18.67 0.80
CA PRO A 219 -15.41 19.79 1.62
C PRO A 219 -16.89 20.07 1.32
N PRO A 220 -17.71 20.34 2.34
CA PRO A 220 -19.11 20.68 2.10
C PRO A 220 -19.16 21.94 1.24
N THR A 221 -19.68 21.81 0.03
CA THR A 221 -20.14 22.96 -0.77
C THR A 221 -21.27 23.61 0.03
N GLY A 222 -21.01 24.70 0.76
CA GLY A 222 -21.89 25.21 1.83
C GLY A 222 -23.23 25.81 1.35
N PRO A 223 -23.96 26.56 2.21
CA PRO A 223 -24.14 26.39 3.64
C PRO A 223 -25.35 25.49 3.96
N ALA A 224 -25.39 24.99 5.19
CA ALA A 224 -26.54 24.28 5.75
C ALA A 224 -27.83 25.12 5.70
N PHE A 225 -28.98 24.42 5.63
CA PHE A 225 -30.37 24.88 5.65
C PHE A 225 -31.01 25.30 4.32
N THR A 226 -31.72 24.35 3.72
CA THR A 226 -33.12 24.61 3.33
C THR A 226 -34.01 23.48 3.90
N PRO A 227 -35.04 23.78 4.69
CA PRO A 227 -35.97 22.76 5.15
C PRO A 227 -36.81 22.32 3.95
N ARG A 228 -36.49 21.15 3.40
CA ARG A 228 -37.27 20.55 2.31
C ARG A 228 -38.65 20.18 2.88
N LYS A 229 -39.66 20.99 2.56
CA LYS A 229 -41.07 20.74 2.90
C LYS A 229 -41.45 19.32 2.47
N LYS A 230 -41.88 18.49 3.43
CA LYS A 230 -42.52 17.19 3.18
C LYS A 230 -43.80 17.43 2.38
N GLN A 231 -43.78 17.17 1.07
CA GLN A 231 -45.01 16.91 0.33
C GLN A 231 -45.33 15.41 0.44
N GLN A 232 -46.32 15.11 1.28
CA GLN A 232 -47.01 13.82 1.30
C GLN A 232 -47.72 13.62 -0.04
N LYS A 233 -47.19 12.76 -0.91
CA LYS A 233 -47.99 12.12 -1.97
C LYS A 233 -48.51 10.79 -1.46
N ARG A 234 -49.84 10.69 -1.38
CA ARG A 234 -50.61 9.52 -0.97
C ARG A 234 -50.33 8.37 -1.95
N LYS A 235 -49.99 7.19 -1.41
CA LYS A 235 -49.88 5.93 -2.15
C LYS A 235 -51.28 5.45 -2.53
N SER A 236 -51.51 5.17 -3.81
CA SER A 236 -52.53 4.22 -4.25
C SER A 236 -51.86 2.85 -4.44
N GLN A 237 -52.35 1.87 -3.70
CA GLN A 237 -52.00 0.46 -3.83
C GLN A 237 -52.45 -0.05 -5.20
N GLU A 238 -51.53 -0.63 -5.97
CA GLU A 238 -51.93 -1.62 -6.97
C GLU A 238 -50.85 -2.70 -7.10
N ASN A 239 -51.30 -3.94 -6.94
CA ASN A 239 -50.53 -5.17 -7.01
C ASN A 239 -49.91 -5.34 -8.41
N ARG A 240 -48.59 -5.29 -8.52
CA ARG A 240 -47.87 -5.92 -9.64
C ARG A 240 -46.67 -6.71 -9.12
N ARG A 241 -46.68 -7.99 -9.50
CA ARG A 241 -45.70 -9.02 -9.19
C ARG A 241 -44.29 -8.52 -9.51
N ALA A 242 -43.36 -8.76 -8.59
CA ALA A 242 -41.96 -8.39 -8.74
C ALA A 242 -41.36 -9.03 -10.01
N PRO A 243 -40.75 -8.25 -10.93
CA PRO A 243 -39.93 -8.81 -11.97
C PRO A 243 -38.65 -9.36 -11.34
N TYR A 244 -38.27 -10.56 -11.77
CA TYR A 244 -36.99 -11.20 -11.50
C TYR A 244 -35.85 -10.25 -11.94
N ASP A 245 -35.24 -9.57 -10.97
CA ASP A 245 -34.19 -8.57 -11.22
C ASP A 245 -32.83 -9.27 -11.33
N LYS A 246 -32.34 -9.39 -12.56
CA LYS A 246 -30.93 -9.62 -12.84
C LYS A 246 -30.18 -8.29 -12.60
N SER A 247 -30.07 -7.87 -11.34
CA SER A 247 -29.26 -6.71 -10.99
C SER A 247 -27.79 -7.10 -11.04
N HIS A 248 -27.19 -7.02 -12.23
CA HIS A 248 -25.79 -6.64 -12.29
C HIS A 248 -25.71 -5.27 -11.59
N SER A 249 -25.19 -5.26 -10.37
CA SER A 249 -25.07 -4.06 -9.54
C SER A 249 -24.18 -3.05 -10.27
N ASN A 250 -24.79 -2.17 -11.06
CA ASN A 250 -24.09 -1.06 -11.67
C ASN A 250 -23.76 -0.10 -10.53
N MET A 251 -22.55 -0.22 -10.00
CA MET A 251 -22.08 0.60 -8.90
C MET A 251 -22.22 2.07 -9.29
N ASP A 252 -22.84 2.88 -8.45
CA ASP A 252 -23.10 4.28 -8.76
C ASP A 252 -21.81 5.10 -8.62
N TRP A 253 -21.27 5.54 -9.77
CA TRP A 253 -20.07 6.36 -9.87
C TRP A 253 -20.38 7.86 -9.88
N THR A 254 -21.64 8.28 -9.86
CA THR A 254 -22.02 9.70 -9.97
C THR A 254 -21.53 10.55 -8.79
N GLU A 255 -21.44 9.96 -7.60
CA GLU A 255 -20.94 10.63 -6.40
C GLU A 255 -19.41 10.58 -6.23
N MET A 256 -18.71 9.88 -7.13
CA MET A 256 -17.27 9.69 -7.05
C MET A 256 -16.53 11.04 -6.97
N GLN A 257 -15.52 11.10 -6.10
CA GLN A 257 -14.64 12.27 -6.00
C GLN A 257 -13.38 12.03 -6.80
N ASP A 258 -12.86 13.07 -7.43
CA ASP A 258 -11.46 13.08 -7.84
C ASP A 258 -10.58 13.51 -6.65
N ALA A 259 -9.80 12.57 -6.14
CA ALA A 259 -8.82 12.78 -5.07
C ALA A 259 -7.39 12.48 -5.54
N THR A 260 -7.13 12.49 -6.86
CA THR A 260 -5.81 12.17 -7.43
C THR A 260 -4.70 13.00 -6.78
N GLU A 261 -4.91 14.30 -6.61
CA GLU A 261 -3.92 15.20 -6.00
C GLU A 261 -3.58 14.83 -4.55
N ALA A 262 -4.47 14.12 -3.85
CA ALA A 262 -4.25 13.71 -2.48
C ALA A 262 -3.63 12.32 -2.37
N LEU A 263 -3.77 11.46 -3.38
CA LEU A 263 -3.23 10.10 -3.40
C LEU A 263 -1.72 10.11 -3.68
N HIS A 264 -0.97 9.39 -2.85
CA HIS A 264 0.49 9.42 -2.89
C HIS A 264 1.11 8.18 -2.24
N ILE A 265 2.42 8.01 -2.45
CA ILE A 265 3.27 7.04 -1.75
C ILE A 265 4.31 7.80 -0.93
N SER A 266 4.37 7.55 0.38
CA SER A 266 5.36 8.18 1.27
C SER A 266 6.72 7.52 1.15
N LEU A 267 7.75 8.31 0.85
CA LEU A 267 9.15 7.87 0.70
C LEU A 267 10.00 8.18 1.93
N ALA A 268 9.75 9.32 2.56
CA ALA A 268 10.50 9.77 3.72
C ALA A 268 9.64 10.69 4.59
N TRP A 269 10.10 10.99 5.80
CA TRP A 269 9.43 11.92 6.70
C TRP A 269 10.38 12.74 7.56
N THR A 270 9.89 13.86 8.08
CA THR A 270 10.58 14.70 9.05
C THR A 270 9.59 15.26 10.09
N LEU A 271 10.09 15.64 11.26
CA LEU A 271 9.29 16.23 12.34
C LEU A 271 9.00 17.71 12.13
N GLN A 272 9.85 18.41 11.37
CA GLN A 272 9.73 19.86 11.19
C GLN A 272 9.11 20.18 9.82
N SER A 273 8.42 21.31 9.72
CA SER A 273 7.96 21.78 8.41
C SER A 273 9.17 22.00 7.51
N PRO A 274 9.16 21.49 6.26
CA PRO A 274 10.26 21.72 5.34
C PRO A 274 10.41 23.22 5.08
N GLY A 275 11.60 23.75 5.36
CA GLY A 275 11.99 25.13 5.05
C GLY A 275 12.17 25.35 3.54
N LYS A 276 12.37 26.60 3.12
CA LYS A 276 12.55 26.93 1.69
C LYS A 276 13.73 26.19 1.06
N GLU A 277 14.84 26.11 1.76
CA GLU A 277 16.05 25.42 1.30
C GLU A 277 15.78 23.93 1.02
N LEU A 278 15.07 23.24 1.93
CA LEU A 278 14.68 21.85 1.73
C LEU A 278 13.72 21.68 0.54
N LEU A 279 12.79 22.62 0.35
CA LEU A 279 11.89 22.59 -0.81
C LEU A 279 12.66 22.79 -2.12
N GLU A 280 13.55 23.79 -2.20
CA GLU A 280 14.38 24.07 -3.38
C GLU A 280 15.33 22.92 -3.70
N LEU A 281 15.92 22.31 -2.67
CA LEU A 281 16.73 21.11 -2.79
C LEU A 281 15.88 19.94 -3.31
N THR A 282 14.70 19.73 -2.74
CA THR A 282 13.77 18.68 -3.18
C THR A 282 13.41 18.87 -4.66
N ASP A 283 13.14 20.09 -5.10
CA ASP A 283 12.85 20.39 -6.50
C ASP A 283 14.06 20.13 -7.42
N THR A 284 15.26 20.46 -6.96
CA THR A 284 16.51 20.23 -7.72
C THR A 284 16.80 18.75 -7.88
N VAL A 285 16.71 17.99 -6.77
CA VAL A 285 16.86 16.53 -6.79
C VAL A 285 15.74 15.88 -7.61
N ALA A 286 14.50 16.33 -7.44
CA ALA A 286 13.37 15.82 -8.21
C ALA A 286 13.62 15.99 -9.72
N LYS A 287 14.08 17.15 -10.19
CA LYS A 287 14.40 17.37 -11.61
C LYS A 287 15.47 16.43 -12.13
N ASN A 288 16.52 16.19 -11.36
CA ASN A 288 17.62 15.28 -11.74
C ASN A 288 17.16 13.82 -11.84
N HIS A 289 16.16 13.43 -11.05
CA HIS A 289 15.65 12.06 -10.97
C HIS A 289 14.28 11.86 -11.65
N LEU A 290 13.67 12.92 -12.19
CA LEU A 290 12.28 12.92 -12.67
C LEU A 290 12.04 11.90 -13.78
N SER A 291 12.97 11.83 -14.73
CA SER A 291 12.89 10.91 -15.87
C SER A 291 12.97 9.43 -15.46
N LEU A 292 13.59 9.13 -14.32
CA LEU A 292 13.61 7.80 -13.73
C LEU A 292 12.30 7.53 -12.99
N LEU A 293 11.84 8.48 -12.16
CA LEU A 293 10.58 8.36 -11.42
C LEU A 293 9.36 8.17 -12.33
N GLN A 294 9.33 8.87 -13.47
CA GLN A 294 8.25 8.76 -14.46
C GLN A 294 8.25 7.43 -15.22
N LYS A 295 9.37 6.69 -15.22
CA LYS A 295 9.45 5.34 -15.81
C LYS A 295 9.01 4.24 -14.85
N ILE A 296 8.88 4.55 -13.55
CA ILE A 296 8.40 3.59 -12.57
C ILE A 296 6.90 3.42 -12.80
N GLU A 297 6.51 2.17 -13.02
CA GLU A 297 5.13 1.75 -13.22
C GLU A 297 4.79 0.69 -12.18
N VAL A 298 3.74 0.94 -11.39
CA VAL A 298 3.30 0.02 -10.34
C VAL A 298 1.98 -0.60 -10.74
N ARG A 299 2.00 -1.92 -10.97
CA ARG A 299 0.82 -2.70 -11.29
C ARG A 299 -0.03 -2.96 -10.04
N VAL A 300 -1.22 -2.38 -9.98
CA VAL A 300 -2.19 -2.60 -8.90
C VAL A 300 -3.03 -3.83 -9.23
N ASN A 301 -2.77 -4.94 -8.54
CA ASN A 301 -3.50 -6.21 -8.71
C ASN A 301 -4.47 -6.52 -7.57
N GLU A 302 -4.24 -5.94 -6.40
CA GLU A 302 -4.99 -6.21 -5.17
C GLU A 302 -4.95 -5.01 -4.23
N ILE A 303 -5.87 -4.98 -3.27
CA ILE A 303 -5.79 -4.11 -2.09
C ILE A 303 -5.60 -4.99 -0.85
N LYS A 304 -5.00 -4.44 0.19
CA LYS A 304 -4.80 -5.11 1.47
C LYS A 304 -5.61 -4.41 2.56
N CYS A 305 -6.21 -5.20 3.44
CA CYS A 305 -6.87 -4.74 4.65
C CYS A 305 -6.16 -5.32 5.86
N LYS A 306 -5.46 -4.47 6.63
CA LYS A 306 -4.81 -4.86 7.87
C LYS A 306 -5.75 -4.61 9.04
N VAL A 307 -6.04 -5.63 9.82
CA VAL A 307 -6.88 -5.59 11.04
C VAL A 307 -6.03 -6.08 12.21
N GLY A 308 -5.61 -5.18 13.08
CA GLY A 308 -4.63 -5.46 14.11
C GLY A 308 -3.31 -5.97 13.49
N ASN A 309 -3.00 -7.25 13.73
CA ASN A 309 -1.80 -7.90 13.20
C ASN A 309 -2.09 -8.78 11.97
N VAL A 310 -3.36 -8.94 11.59
CA VAL A 310 -3.74 -9.80 10.44
C VAL A 310 -3.86 -8.93 9.20
N VAL A 311 -3.20 -9.33 8.11
CA VAL A 311 -3.35 -8.69 6.79
C VAL A 311 -4.16 -9.62 5.90
N THR A 312 -5.20 -9.07 5.27
CA THR A 312 -6.05 -9.77 4.29
C THR A 312 -5.87 -9.15 2.92
N SER A 313 -5.35 -9.93 1.98
CA SER A 313 -5.17 -9.53 0.58
C SER A 313 -6.45 -9.79 -0.23
N MET A 314 -6.92 -8.76 -0.96
CA MET A 314 -8.17 -8.75 -1.73
C MET A 314 -7.88 -8.47 -3.21
N PRO A 315 -7.78 -9.53 -4.05
CA PRO A 315 -7.44 -9.37 -5.45
C PRO A 315 -8.53 -8.70 -6.26
N LEU A 316 -8.12 -7.88 -7.23
CA LEU A 316 -9.00 -7.31 -8.24
C LEU A 316 -9.37 -8.39 -9.26
N PRO A 317 -10.63 -8.46 -9.71
CA PRO A 317 -11.06 -9.42 -10.72
C PRO A 317 -10.23 -9.30 -12.02
N ARG A 318 -9.68 -10.43 -12.51
CA ARG A 318 -9.00 -10.51 -13.82
C ARG A 318 -9.98 -10.94 -14.91
N ASN A 319 -9.67 -10.64 -16.17
CA ASN A 319 -10.43 -11.17 -17.29
C ASN A 319 -10.09 -12.66 -17.48
N ALA A 320 -11.07 -13.48 -17.86
CA ALA A 320 -10.90 -14.92 -18.08
C ALA A 320 -9.89 -15.27 -19.20
N SER A 321 -9.42 -14.29 -19.99
CA SER A 321 -8.49 -14.45 -21.09
C SER A 321 -7.00 -14.36 -20.71
N GLU A 322 -6.65 -14.02 -19.46
CA GLU A 322 -5.26 -13.86 -19.00
C GLU A 322 -4.78 -15.01 -18.10
N SER A 323 -5.52 -16.12 -18.04
CA SER A 323 -5.19 -17.30 -17.23
C SER A 323 -4.68 -18.49 -18.06
N GLY A 324 -4.18 -18.24 -19.27
CA GLY A 324 -3.64 -19.24 -20.20
C GLY A 324 -2.12 -19.26 -20.21
#